data_AF-A0A7K0Z238-F1
#
_entry.id   AF-A0A7K0Z238-F1
#
_cell.length_a   1.000
_cell.length_b   1.000
_cell.length_c   1.000
_cell.angle_alpha   90.00
_cell.angle_beta   90.00
_cell.angle_gamma   90.00
#
_symmetry.space_group_name_H-M   'P 1'
#
loop_
_entity.id
_entity.type
_entity.pdbx_description
1 polymer ?
#
loop_
_entity_poly.entity_id
_entity_poly.type
_entity_poly.pdbx_seq_one_letter_code
_entity_poly.pdbx_strand_id
1 'polypeptide(L)'
;MATSKSAASAKSNPARKTYVLDTSVLLADPGAIKRFEEHEVIIPIAVIGELETKRDHPELGYFARAALRALDDLRVEHGRLDAPLTITPEGGTLSVELNHTDLSTLPHGFLRDGTNDSRILAISKNLMSDGKHVVLVTKDLPLRVKASSVGVEAQEYLAELVSNSGWTGIEEVSVGHNTIDELYASDRADHECAHQFPVHTGIVLHSEKGSALARVTADKQLQLVRGDRQAFGLHGRSAEQRIALDLLLDDSIGIVSMGGRAGTGKSALALCAGLEAVMEKRLHKKVVIFRPLYPVGGQELGYLPGSEGEKMSPWAQAVFDTLGALVSQAVIDEVIDRGLIEVLPLTHIRGRSLHDSFVIVDEAQSLERGVLLTVLSRIGQGSRVVMTHDVAQRDNLRVGRHDGVVAVVETLKGHPLFAHVTLTRSERSPIAALVTEMLEGPQA
;
A
#
# COMPACT_ATOMS: atom_id res chain seq x y z
N MET A 1 -5.05 -22.70 58.63
CA MET A 1 -5.94 -21.60 58.23
C MET A 1 -5.36 -20.29 58.74
N ALA A 2 -4.66 -19.56 57.88
CA ALA A 2 -4.37 -18.12 58.04
C ALA A 2 -3.84 -17.64 56.68
N THR A 3 -4.75 -17.19 55.82
CA THR A 3 -4.46 -16.68 54.49
C THR A 3 -3.95 -15.25 54.57
N SER A 4 -2.74 -15.03 54.07
CA SER A 4 -2.20 -13.74 53.66
C SER A 4 -3.07 -13.14 52.54
N LYS A 5 -3.68 -11.98 52.78
CA LYS A 5 -4.17 -11.13 51.69
C LYS A 5 -3.12 -10.06 51.42
N SER A 6 -2.35 -10.30 50.36
CA SER A 6 -1.48 -9.33 49.72
C SER A 6 -2.33 -8.14 49.26
N ALA A 7 -1.82 -6.94 49.54
CA ALA A 7 -2.33 -5.68 49.05
C ALA A 7 -2.19 -5.66 47.51
N ALA A 8 -3.31 -5.71 46.81
CA ALA A 8 -3.36 -5.38 45.40
C ALA A 8 -3.23 -3.86 45.27
N SER A 9 -2.09 -3.42 44.73
CA SER A 9 -1.87 -2.03 44.33
C SER A 9 -2.96 -1.61 43.34
N ALA A 10 -3.76 -0.62 43.70
CA ALA A 10 -4.65 0.07 42.78
C ALA A 10 -3.77 0.73 41.69
N LYS A 11 -3.73 0.11 40.51
CA LYS A 11 -3.17 0.74 39.31
C LYS A 11 -3.99 2.00 39.04
N SER A 12 -3.31 3.14 38.94
CA SER A 12 -3.90 4.42 38.53
C SER A 12 -4.64 4.23 37.20
N ASN A 13 -5.94 4.52 37.20
CA ASN A 13 -6.73 4.58 35.98
C ASN A 13 -6.09 5.64 35.05
N PRO A 14 -5.69 5.33 33.81
CA PRO A 14 -5.23 6.36 32.89
C PRO A 14 -6.35 7.40 32.74
N ALA A 15 -6.02 8.68 32.89
CA ALA A 15 -7.02 9.75 32.82
C ALA A 15 -7.72 9.69 31.46
N ARG A 16 -9.03 9.46 31.47
CA ARG A 16 -9.86 9.32 30.27
C ARG A 16 -9.72 10.59 29.43
N LYS A 17 -9.30 10.44 28.16
CA LYS A 17 -9.13 11.56 27.22
C LYS A 17 -10.42 11.79 26.43
N THR A 18 -10.56 13.01 25.94
CA THR A 18 -11.63 13.41 25.01
C THR A 18 -11.00 13.74 23.66
N TYR A 19 -11.23 12.90 22.67
CA TYR A 19 -10.76 13.08 21.31
C TYR A 19 -11.79 13.81 20.47
N VAL A 20 -11.43 14.98 19.95
CA VAL A 20 -12.26 15.71 18.98
C VAL A 20 -11.76 15.34 17.59
N LEU A 21 -12.62 14.77 16.75
CA LEU A 21 -12.21 14.36 15.40
C LEU A 21 -12.47 15.44 14.37
N ASP A 22 -11.51 15.62 13.48
CA ASP A 22 -11.66 16.40 12.26
C ASP A 22 -12.21 15.55 11.10
N THR A 23 -12.80 16.18 10.09
CA THR A 23 -13.34 15.54 8.88
C THR A 23 -12.28 14.75 8.14
N SER A 24 -11.03 15.25 8.10
CA SER A 24 -9.91 14.56 7.45
C SER A 24 -9.65 13.16 8.02
N VAL A 25 -10.01 12.92 9.28
CA VAL A 25 -9.91 11.61 9.94
C VAL A 25 -10.95 10.64 9.38
N LEU A 26 -12.21 11.06 9.34
CA LEU A 26 -13.33 10.23 8.86
C LEU A 26 -13.30 9.99 7.35
N LEU A 27 -12.73 10.93 6.60
CA LEU A 27 -12.47 10.77 5.17
C LEU A 27 -11.30 9.81 4.90
N ALA A 28 -10.37 9.65 5.83
CA ALA A 28 -9.27 8.70 5.71
C ALA A 28 -9.63 7.31 6.25
N ASP A 29 -10.37 7.24 7.35
CA ASP A 29 -10.91 6.01 7.92
C ASP A 29 -12.35 6.24 8.44
N PRO A 30 -13.38 5.81 7.71
CA PRO A 30 -14.77 5.87 8.16
C PRO A 30 -15.03 5.11 9.47
N GLY A 31 -14.18 4.12 9.80
CA GLY A 31 -14.26 3.34 11.04
C GLY A 31 -13.54 4.00 12.23
N ALA A 32 -12.90 5.16 12.04
CA ALA A 32 -12.05 5.79 13.04
C ALA A 32 -12.76 6.02 14.38
N ILE A 33 -14.07 6.28 14.35
CA ILE A 33 -14.90 6.52 15.54
C ILE A 33 -14.76 5.40 16.60
N LYS A 34 -14.47 4.15 16.22
CA LYS A 34 -14.36 3.01 17.14
C LYS A 34 -12.92 2.71 17.59
N ARG A 35 -11.93 3.53 17.20
CA ARG A 35 -10.50 3.22 17.42
C ARG A 35 -9.87 3.90 18.64
N PHE A 36 -10.67 4.42 19.54
CA PHE A 36 -10.21 5.19 20.70
C PHE A 36 -10.41 4.44 22.03
N GLU A 37 -10.47 3.11 21.99
CA GLU A 37 -10.50 2.21 23.17
C GLU A 37 -11.52 2.67 24.23
N GLU A 38 -11.10 2.99 25.46
CA GLU A 38 -11.96 3.43 26.57
C GLU A 38 -12.34 4.93 26.52
N HIS A 39 -11.80 5.69 25.58
CA HIS A 39 -11.85 7.15 25.57
C HIS A 39 -13.16 7.73 25.00
N GLU A 40 -13.36 9.03 25.23
CA GLU A 40 -14.50 9.78 24.69
C GLU A 40 -14.14 10.33 23.31
N VAL A 41 -15.03 10.14 22.33
CA VAL A 41 -14.93 10.65 20.96
C VAL A 41 -16.03 11.68 20.73
N ILE A 42 -15.63 12.85 20.28
CA ILE A 42 -16.52 13.97 19.98
C ILE A 42 -16.43 14.27 18.49
N ILE A 43 -17.58 14.27 17.82
CA ILE A 43 -17.72 14.67 16.42
C ILE A 43 -18.36 16.06 16.36
N PRO A 44 -17.61 17.12 16.01
CA PRO A 44 -18.20 18.44 15.77
C PRO A 44 -19.29 18.39 14.69
N ILE A 45 -20.40 19.11 14.87
CA ILE A 45 -21.43 19.20 13.82
C ILE A 45 -20.89 19.72 12.48
N ALA A 46 -19.86 20.56 12.51
CA ALA A 46 -19.17 21.06 11.32
C ALA A 46 -18.61 19.92 10.45
N VAL A 47 -18.12 18.83 11.08
CA VAL A 47 -17.60 17.65 10.39
C VAL A 47 -18.69 16.95 9.59
N ILE A 48 -19.91 16.85 10.14
CA ILE A 48 -21.04 16.24 9.43
C ILE A 48 -21.39 17.06 8.17
N GLY A 49 -21.43 18.39 8.28
CA GLY A 49 -21.67 19.28 7.14
C GLY A 49 -20.58 19.19 6.07
N GLU A 50 -19.32 19.00 6.47
CA GLU A 50 -18.23 18.77 5.53
C GLU A 50 -18.33 17.42 4.82
N LEU A 51 -18.63 16.34 5.56
CA LEU A 51 -18.86 15.02 4.97
C LEU A 51 -20.01 15.05 3.95
N GLU A 52 -21.09 15.78 4.26
CA GLU A 52 -22.19 15.97 3.31
C GLU A 52 -21.73 16.68 2.03
N THR A 53 -20.97 17.77 2.17
CA THR A 53 -20.40 18.51 1.02
C THR A 53 -19.47 17.63 0.17
N LYS A 54 -18.77 16.69 0.80
CA LYS A 54 -17.83 15.77 0.14
C LYS A 54 -18.49 14.48 -0.38
N ARG A 55 -19.79 14.27 -0.16
CA ARG A 55 -20.49 13.02 -0.50
C ARG A 55 -20.43 12.68 -1.98
N ASP A 56 -20.44 13.68 -2.86
CA ASP A 56 -20.42 13.50 -4.31
C ASP A 56 -19.02 13.73 -4.92
N HIS A 57 -18.00 13.88 -4.07
CA HIS A 57 -16.63 14.02 -4.53
C HIS A 57 -16.15 12.73 -5.24
N PRO A 58 -15.53 12.83 -6.44
CA PRO A 58 -15.09 11.66 -7.19
C PRO A 58 -14.17 10.71 -6.40
N GLU A 59 -13.28 11.27 -5.60
CA GLU A 59 -12.27 10.51 -4.83
C GLU A 59 -12.71 10.23 -3.38
N LEU A 60 -13.43 11.15 -2.75
CA LEU A 60 -13.71 11.13 -1.29
C LEU A 60 -15.15 10.71 -0.97
N GLY A 61 -16.03 10.69 -1.96
CA GLY A 61 -17.46 10.47 -1.77
C GLY A 61 -17.78 9.10 -1.18
N TYR A 62 -16.98 8.07 -1.49
CA TYR A 62 -17.14 6.76 -0.88
C TYR A 62 -16.91 6.82 0.64
N PHE A 63 -15.80 7.39 1.08
CA PHE A 63 -15.45 7.50 2.51
C PHE A 63 -16.43 8.39 3.25
N ALA A 64 -16.81 9.52 2.65
CA ALA A 64 -17.83 10.41 3.19
C ALA A 64 -19.17 9.67 3.39
N ARG A 65 -19.64 8.91 2.40
CA ARG A 65 -20.86 8.09 2.52
C ARG A 65 -20.73 7.00 3.57
N ALA A 66 -19.58 6.35 3.65
CA ALA A 66 -19.34 5.28 4.63
C ALA A 66 -19.35 5.84 6.07
N ALA A 67 -18.72 6.99 6.30
CA ALA A 67 -18.72 7.67 7.59
C ALA A 67 -20.13 8.13 7.98
N LEU A 68 -20.87 8.76 7.04
CA LEU A 68 -22.25 9.16 7.26
C LEU A 68 -23.17 7.97 7.55
N ARG A 69 -22.99 6.83 6.86
CA ARG A 69 -23.72 5.59 7.16
C ARG A 69 -23.41 5.07 8.56
N ALA A 70 -22.14 5.04 8.97
CA ALA A 70 -21.77 4.61 10.32
C ALA A 70 -22.42 5.48 11.41
N LEU A 71 -22.53 6.79 11.19
CA LEU A 71 -23.24 7.70 12.08
C LEU A 71 -24.77 7.47 12.04
N ASP A 72 -25.34 7.22 10.86
CA ASP A 72 -26.77 6.93 10.72
C ASP A 72 -27.16 5.59 11.37
N ASP A 73 -26.32 4.56 11.27
CA ASP A 73 -26.52 3.27 11.93
C ASP A 73 -26.58 3.45 13.46
N LEU A 74 -25.66 4.25 14.03
CA LEU A 74 -25.68 4.60 15.46
C LEU A 74 -26.94 5.39 15.84
N ARG A 75 -27.42 6.29 14.97
CA ARG A 75 -28.66 7.03 15.19
C ARG A 75 -29.87 6.10 15.14
N VAL A 76 -29.90 5.13 14.24
CA VAL A 76 -31.00 4.15 14.15
C VAL A 76 -31.03 3.27 15.41
N GLU A 77 -29.87 2.86 15.91
CA GLU A 77 -29.76 2.03 17.11
C GLU A 77 -30.11 2.79 18.40
N HIS A 78 -29.59 4.00 18.57
CA HIS A 78 -29.69 4.76 19.84
C HIS A 78 -30.66 5.95 19.80
N GLY A 79 -31.27 6.24 18.64
CA GLY A 79 -32.23 7.31 18.40
C GLY A 79 -31.59 8.70 18.22
N ARG A 80 -30.62 9.06 19.07
CA ARG A 80 -29.96 10.38 19.09
C ARG A 80 -28.45 10.23 19.20
N LEU A 81 -27.70 11.20 18.64
CA LEU A 81 -26.23 11.21 18.66
C LEU A 81 -25.64 12.31 19.55
N ASP A 82 -26.45 13.22 20.09
CA ASP A 82 -25.99 14.36 20.91
C ASP A 82 -25.70 14.00 22.38
N ALA A 83 -25.98 12.76 22.78
CA ALA A 83 -25.63 12.20 24.08
C ALA A 83 -24.52 11.15 23.94
N PRO A 84 -23.65 10.94 24.95
CA PRO A 84 -22.61 9.92 24.90
C PRO A 84 -23.18 8.51 24.70
N LEU A 85 -22.77 7.85 23.61
CA LEU A 85 -23.15 6.49 23.23
C LEU A 85 -21.96 5.56 23.41
N THR A 86 -22.10 4.42 24.09
CA THR A 86 -21.02 3.43 24.18
C THR A 86 -20.85 2.71 22.85
N ILE A 87 -19.65 2.76 22.27
CA ILE A 87 -19.37 2.26 20.91
C ILE A 87 -18.22 1.23 20.85
N THR A 88 -17.50 1.02 21.95
CA THR A 88 -16.41 0.03 22.05
C THR A 88 -16.64 -0.92 23.25
N PRO A 89 -16.16 -2.18 23.18
CA PRO A 89 -16.19 -3.11 24.31
C PRO A 89 -15.47 -2.59 25.57
N GLU A 90 -14.46 -1.75 25.39
CA GLU A 90 -13.64 -1.14 26.44
C GLU A 90 -14.36 0.03 27.16
N GLY A 91 -15.56 0.41 26.70
CA GLY A 91 -16.38 1.45 27.33
C GLY A 91 -16.21 2.85 26.74
N GLY A 92 -15.53 2.98 25.60
CA GLY A 92 -15.40 4.22 24.84
C GLY A 92 -16.74 4.73 24.34
N THR A 93 -16.88 6.06 24.32
CA THR A 93 -18.15 6.72 24.01
C THR A 93 -18.03 7.65 22.82
N LEU A 94 -19.11 7.83 22.05
CA LEU A 94 -19.22 8.80 20.98
C LEU A 94 -20.40 9.74 21.19
N SER A 95 -20.21 11.03 20.89
CA SER A 95 -21.32 11.98 20.75
C SER A 95 -21.02 13.04 19.68
N VAL A 96 -22.07 13.62 19.13
CA VAL A 96 -22.02 14.74 18.18
C VAL A 96 -22.20 16.04 18.96
N GLU A 97 -21.23 16.94 18.84
CA GLU A 97 -21.21 18.20 19.60
C GLU A 97 -21.88 19.34 18.82
N LEU A 98 -22.86 19.98 19.48
CA LEU A 98 -23.75 20.99 18.89
C LEU A 98 -23.60 22.40 19.50
N ASN A 99 -23.20 22.51 20.77
CA ASN A 99 -23.41 23.71 21.59
C ASN A 99 -22.14 24.51 21.84
N HIS A 100 -20.97 23.88 21.78
CA HIS A 100 -19.67 24.51 22.09
C HIS A 100 -19.10 25.36 20.93
N THR A 101 -19.94 26.11 20.22
CA THR A 101 -19.55 26.86 19.02
C THR A 101 -19.15 28.31 19.28
N ASP A 102 -19.07 28.76 20.54
CA ASP A 102 -18.65 30.13 20.85
C ASP A 102 -17.18 30.32 20.46
N LEU A 103 -16.95 31.24 19.50
CA LEU A 103 -15.64 31.57 18.97
C LEU A 103 -14.90 32.60 19.83
N SER A 104 -15.55 33.20 20.84
CA SER A 104 -14.97 34.23 21.71
C SER A 104 -13.74 33.73 22.49
N THR A 105 -13.60 32.42 22.66
CA THR A 105 -12.46 31.76 23.31
C THR A 105 -11.22 31.63 22.43
N LEU A 106 -11.33 31.95 21.13
CA LEU A 106 -10.21 31.95 20.19
C LEU A 106 -9.66 33.38 19.97
N PRO A 107 -8.35 33.53 19.70
CA PRO A 107 -7.77 34.84 19.36
C PRO A 107 -8.42 35.47 18.12
N HIS A 108 -8.44 36.81 18.06
CA HIS A 108 -9.08 37.57 16.97
C HIS A 108 -8.63 37.20 15.55
N GLY A 109 -7.42 36.63 15.38
CA GLY A 109 -6.95 36.12 14.10
C GLY A 109 -7.80 34.99 13.52
N PHE A 110 -8.43 34.17 14.37
CA PHE A 110 -9.26 33.02 13.97
C PHE A 110 -10.72 33.38 13.69
N LEU A 111 -11.16 34.54 14.19
CA LEU A 111 -12.53 35.05 14.04
C LEU A 111 -12.84 35.55 12.62
N ARG A 112 -11.83 35.89 11.83
CA ARG A 112 -12.00 36.42 10.47
C ARG A 112 -12.24 35.34 9.42
N ASP A 113 -11.85 34.11 9.70
CA ASP A 113 -11.85 33.06 8.69
C ASP A 113 -13.20 32.34 8.57
N GLY A 114 -14.03 32.29 9.64
CA GLY A 114 -15.37 31.66 9.59
C GLY A 114 -15.39 30.19 9.12
N THR A 115 -14.21 29.57 9.03
CA THR A 115 -14.01 28.23 8.48
C THR A 115 -14.44 27.16 9.47
N ASN A 116 -14.66 25.95 8.95
CA ASN A 116 -14.96 24.79 9.79
C ASN A 116 -13.81 24.47 10.76
N ASP A 117 -12.55 24.71 10.37
CA ASP A 117 -11.38 24.68 11.26
C ASP A 117 -11.62 25.49 12.55
N SER A 118 -12.06 26.75 12.43
CA SER A 118 -12.29 27.62 13.59
C SER A 118 -13.40 27.07 14.48
N ARG A 119 -14.41 26.41 13.91
CA ARG A 119 -15.50 25.77 14.68
C ARG A 119 -15.02 24.54 15.43
N ILE A 120 -14.22 23.69 14.79
CA ILE A 120 -13.60 22.50 15.41
C ILE A 120 -12.67 22.91 16.55
N LEU A 121 -11.88 23.97 16.35
CA LEU A 121 -10.98 24.53 17.37
C LEU A 121 -11.75 25.13 18.54
N ALA A 122 -12.83 25.87 18.30
CA ALA A 122 -13.65 26.44 19.35
C ALA A 122 -14.29 25.36 20.22
N ILE A 123 -14.84 24.31 19.61
CA ILE A 123 -15.37 23.14 20.34
C ILE A 123 -14.28 22.53 21.22
N SER A 124 -13.10 22.29 20.64
CA SER A 124 -11.96 21.73 21.38
C SER A 124 -11.58 22.60 22.58
N LYS A 125 -11.52 23.92 22.39
CA LYS A 125 -11.12 24.87 23.43
C LYS A 125 -12.17 25.00 24.54
N ASN A 126 -13.44 25.07 24.17
CA ASN A 126 -14.53 25.20 25.11
C ASN A 126 -14.66 23.93 25.98
N LEU A 127 -14.48 22.74 25.40
CA LEU A 127 -14.41 21.49 26.16
C LEU A 127 -13.23 21.44 27.15
N MET A 128 -12.09 22.05 26.80
CA MET A 128 -10.97 22.22 27.74
C MET A 128 -11.31 23.17 28.88
N SER A 129 -12.04 24.26 28.59
CA SER A 129 -12.51 25.20 29.61
C SER A 129 -13.49 24.56 30.60
N ASP A 130 -14.24 23.55 30.15
CA ASP A 130 -15.10 22.70 30.99
C ASP A 130 -14.32 21.63 31.79
N GLY A 131 -12.98 21.65 31.71
CA GLY A 131 -12.09 20.79 32.47
C GLY A 131 -11.81 19.43 31.82
N LYS A 132 -12.22 19.19 30.57
CA LYS A 132 -11.89 17.96 29.85
C LYS A 132 -10.44 17.95 29.36
N HIS A 133 -9.83 16.76 29.34
CA HIS A 133 -8.51 16.56 28.72
C HIS A 133 -8.67 16.31 27.22
N VAL A 134 -8.68 17.39 26.44
CA VAL A 134 -9.02 17.37 25.01
C VAL A 134 -7.77 17.18 24.13
N VAL A 135 -7.90 16.27 23.16
CA VAL A 135 -6.94 16.08 22.07
C VAL A 135 -7.67 16.22 20.74
N LEU A 136 -7.26 17.17 19.92
CA LEU A 136 -7.74 17.29 18.53
C LEU A 136 -7.01 16.26 17.66
N VAL A 137 -7.76 15.47 16.90
CA VAL A 137 -7.21 14.47 15.97
C VAL A 137 -7.48 14.92 14.55
N THR A 138 -6.43 15.14 13.77
CA THR A 138 -6.53 15.60 12.38
C THR A 138 -5.34 15.14 11.55
N LYS A 139 -5.56 14.89 10.26
CA LYS A 139 -4.46 14.63 9.30
C LYS A 139 -3.91 15.93 8.70
N ASP A 140 -4.61 17.05 8.83
CA ASP A 140 -4.20 18.34 8.27
C ASP A 140 -3.13 19.04 9.15
N LEU A 141 -1.94 19.24 8.58
CA LEU A 141 -0.82 19.88 9.26
C LEU A 141 -1.14 21.34 9.66
N PRO A 142 -1.66 22.21 8.75
CA PRO A 142 -2.17 23.53 9.11
C PRO A 142 -3.10 23.55 10.32
N LEU A 143 -4.09 22.66 10.38
CA LEU A 143 -5.01 22.60 11.53
C LEU A 143 -4.29 22.21 12.84
N ARG A 144 -3.31 21.29 12.80
CA ARG A 144 -2.47 20.98 13.98
C ARG A 144 -1.68 22.19 14.47
N VAL A 145 -1.07 22.94 13.55
CA VAL A 145 -0.32 24.17 13.89
C VAL A 145 -1.24 25.21 14.52
N LYS A 146 -2.44 25.40 13.97
CA LYS A 146 -3.47 26.28 14.52
C LYS A 146 -3.88 25.86 15.92
N ALA A 147 -4.14 24.57 16.15
CA ALA A 147 -4.50 24.03 17.45
C ALA A 147 -3.43 24.27 18.52
N SER A 148 -2.16 23.97 18.19
CA SER A 148 -1.03 24.22 19.11
C SER A 148 -0.89 25.71 19.45
N SER A 149 -1.16 26.61 18.50
CA SER A 149 -1.09 28.07 18.73
C SER A 149 -2.12 28.58 19.74
N VAL A 150 -3.23 27.86 19.92
CA VAL A 150 -4.29 28.18 20.90
C VAL A 150 -4.23 27.26 22.13
N GLY A 151 -3.18 26.46 22.28
CA GLY A 151 -2.96 25.58 23.42
C GLY A 151 -3.89 24.36 23.47
N VAL A 152 -4.41 23.92 22.33
CA VAL A 152 -5.11 22.63 22.18
C VAL A 152 -4.07 21.59 21.76
N GLU A 153 -3.98 20.47 22.49
CA GLU A 153 -3.14 19.34 22.06
C GLU A 153 -3.70 18.79 20.74
N ALA A 154 -2.85 18.63 19.73
CA ALA A 154 -3.25 18.09 18.44
C ALA A 154 -2.36 16.90 18.06
N GLN A 155 -3.00 15.81 17.69
CA GLN A 155 -2.34 14.58 17.27
C GLN A 155 -2.71 14.26 15.82
N GLU A 156 -1.74 13.69 15.10
CA GLU A 156 -1.99 13.13 13.78
C GLU A 156 -2.77 11.82 13.92
N TYR A 157 -3.77 11.60 13.07
CA TYR A 157 -4.43 10.30 13.03
C TYR A 157 -3.55 9.26 12.35
N LEU A 158 -3.04 8.33 13.15
CA LEU A 158 -2.12 7.28 12.74
C LEU A 158 -2.76 5.89 12.68
N ALA A 159 -4.09 5.77 12.85
CA ALA A 159 -4.71 4.45 12.71
C ALA A 159 -4.73 4.06 11.22
N GLU A 160 -3.70 3.33 10.85
CA GLU A 160 -3.47 2.81 9.52
C GLU A 160 -4.58 1.81 9.19
N LEU A 161 -5.09 1.88 7.95
CA LEU A 161 -6.00 0.84 7.44
C LEU A 161 -5.27 -0.50 7.25
N VAL A 162 -3.94 -0.53 7.33
CA VAL A 162 -3.10 -1.72 7.36
C VAL A 162 -1.78 -1.36 8.07
N SER A 163 -1.45 -2.02 9.17
CA SER A 163 -0.11 -1.97 9.75
C SER A 163 0.88 -2.53 8.73
N ASN A 164 1.77 -1.70 8.18
CA ASN A 164 2.82 -2.19 7.29
C ASN A 164 3.72 -3.13 8.10
N SER A 165 3.69 -4.44 7.82
CA SER A 165 4.48 -5.41 8.57
C SER A 165 5.98 -5.32 8.24
N GLY A 166 6.37 -4.48 7.28
CA GLY A 166 7.73 -4.41 6.76
C GLY A 166 8.11 -5.64 5.95
N TRP A 167 7.14 -6.49 5.60
CA TRP A 167 7.38 -7.76 4.92
C TRP A 167 7.85 -7.51 3.49
N THR A 168 9.08 -7.90 3.21
CA THR A 168 9.74 -7.76 1.92
C THR A 168 9.52 -8.97 1.02
N GLY A 169 8.93 -10.06 1.54
CA GLY A 169 8.85 -11.35 0.85
C GLY A 169 10.15 -12.16 0.88
N ILE A 170 11.19 -11.69 1.56
CA ILE A 170 12.48 -12.37 1.70
C ILE A 170 12.92 -12.37 3.15
N GLU A 171 13.39 -13.53 3.62
CA GLU A 171 13.91 -13.72 4.97
C GLU A 171 15.27 -14.42 4.91
N GLU A 172 16.15 -14.11 5.87
CA GLU A 172 17.45 -14.76 6.01
C GLU A 172 17.42 -15.70 7.22
N VAL A 173 17.85 -16.95 7.02
CA VAL A 173 17.78 -17.98 8.07
C VAL A 173 19.08 -18.78 8.13
N SER A 174 19.65 -18.89 9.32
CA SER A 174 20.77 -19.79 9.59
C SER A 174 20.27 -21.21 9.83
N VAL A 175 20.83 -22.19 9.11
CA VAL A 175 20.44 -23.60 9.17
C VAL A 175 21.66 -24.52 9.26
N GLY A 176 21.43 -25.76 9.67
CA GLY A 176 22.45 -26.81 9.57
C GLY A 176 22.75 -27.19 8.11
N HIS A 177 23.98 -27.63 7.85
CA HIS A 177 24.39 -28.02 6.48
C HIS A 177 23.51 -29.14 5.88
N ASN A 178 22.98 -30.04 6.72
CA ASN A 178 22.09 -31.12 6.30
C ASN A 178 20.87 -30.62 5.50
N THR A 179 20.27 -29.49 5.91
CA THR A 179 19.11 -28.90 5.21
C THR A 179 19.49 -28.42 3.81
N ILE A 180 20.68 -27.83 3.67
CA ILE A 180 21.19 -27.37 2.38
C ILE A 180 21.54 -28.57 1.48
N ASP A 181 22.18 -29.60 2.04
CA ASP A 181 22.50 -30.83 1.30
C ASP A 181 21.22 -31.52 0.81
N GLU A 182 20.16 -31.58 1.64
CA GLU A 182 18.86 -32.14 1.27
C GLU A 182 18.18 -31.35 0.14
N LEU A 183 18.22 -30.01 0.21
CA LEU A 183 17.71 -29.12 -0.84
C LEU A 183 18.41 -29.37 -2.17
N TYR A 184 19.75 -29.47 -2.19
CA TYR A 184 20.48 -29.74 -3.43
C TYR A 184 20.30 -31.18 -3.94
N ALA A 185 20.02 -32.14 -3.05
CA ALA A 185 19.79 -33.53 -3.43
C ALA A 185 18.38 -33.79 -3.98
N SER A 186 17.36 -33.11 -3.47
CA SER A 186 15.95 -33.44 -3.73
C SER A 186 15.07 -32.25 -4.17
N ASP A 187 15.65 -31.05 -4.32
CA ASP A 187 14.97 -29.78 -4.59
C ASP A 187 13.96 -29.34 -3.52
N ARG A 188 13.79 -30.13 -2.46
CA ARG A 188 12.91 -29.83 -1.33
C ARG A 188 13.57 -30.18 0.00
N ALA A 189 13.15 -29.52 1.07
CA ALA A 189 13.50 -29.91 2.42
C ALA A 189 12.38 -29.51 3.38
N ASP A 190 12.17 -30.30 4.43
CA ASP A 190 11.33 -29.91 5.56
C ASP A 190 12.19 -29.21 6.62
N HIS A 191 11.74 -28.03 7.05
CA HIS A 191 12.45 -27.24 8.05
C HIS A 191 11.49 -26.31 8.76
N GLU A 192 11.72 -26.07 10.06
CA GLU A 192 10.85 -25.27 10.93
C GLU A 192 10.53 -23.88 10.35
N CYS A 193 11.51 -23.24 9.70
CA CYS A 193 11.31 -21.91 9.11
C CYS A 193 10.21 -21.87 8.03
N ALA A 194 10.01 -22.95 7.27
CA ALA A 194 8.97 -23.01 6.25
C ALA A 194 7.56 -22.92 6.87
N HIS A 195 7.40 -23.42 8.10
CA HIS A 195 6.15 -23.36 8.87
C HIS A 195 5.88 -21.96 9.43
N GLN A 196 6.92 -21.18 9.71
CA GLN A 196 6.83 -19.85 10.30
C GLN A 196 6.46 -18.76 9.29
N PHE A 197 6.91 -18.89 8.04
CA PHE A 197 6.76 -17.83 7.03
C PHE A 197 5.56 -18.04 6.09
N PRO A 198 4.98 -16.95 5.53
CA PRO A 198 3.94 -17.05 4.50
C PRO A 198 4.40 -17.86 3.29
N VAL A 199 3.46 -18.50 2.59
CA VAL A 199 3.74 -19.13 1.29
C VAL A 199 4.39 -18.14 0.31
N HIS A 200 5.26 -18.65 -0.55
CA HIS A 200 6.06 -17.91 -1.53
C HIS A 200 7.11 -16.96 -0.96
N THR A 201 7.31 -16.93 0.36
CA THR A 201 8.43 -16.21 0.96
C THR A 201 9.75 -16.83 0.50
N GLY A 202 10.64 -16.01 -0.05
CA GLY A 202 11.99 -16.43 -0.39
C GLY A 202 12.87 -16.51 0.86
N ILE A 203 13.67 -17.55 0.97
CA ILE A 203 14.54 -17.80 2.10
C ILE A 203 15.99 -17.85 1.62
N VAL A 204 16.82 -16.96 2.15
CA VAL A 204 18.27 -17.02 1.99
C VAL A 204 18.81 -17.86 3.14
N LEU A 205 19.26 -19.07 2.82
CA LEU A 205 19.76 -20.03 3.80
C LEU A 205 21.27 -19.89 3.95
N HIS A 206 21.74 -19.75 5.18
CA HIS A 206 23.15 -19.72 5.52
C HIS A 206 23.52 -20.91 6.40
N SER A 207 24.63 -21.57 6.07
CA SER A 207 25.26 -22.60 6.90
C SER A 207 26.76 -22.37 6.98
N GLU A 208 27.44 -23.09 7.87
CA GLU A 208 28.90 -23.06 7.97
C GLU A 208 29.63 -23.49 6.68
N LYS A 209 28.99 -24.33 5.85
CA LYS A 209 29.61 -24.91 4.63
C LYS A 209 29.19 -24.22 3.34
N GLY A 210 28.21 -23.32 3.38
CA GLY A 210 27.69 -22.67 2.18
C GLY A 210 26.31 -22.05 2.37
N SER A 211 25.74 -21.58 1.26
CA SER A 211 24.42 -20.95 1.21
C SER A 211 23.55 -21.55 0.10
N ALA A 212 22.24 -21.38 0.25
CA ALA A 212 21.25 -21.74 -0.76
C ALA A 212 20.12 -20.73 -0.78
N LEU A 213 19.45 -20.62 -1.92
CA LEU A 213 18.19 -19.89 -2.03
C LEU A 213 17.06 -20.90 -2.07
N ALA A 214 16.03 -20.65 -1.28
CA ALA A 214 14.82 -21.46 -1.27
C ALA A 214 13.57 -20.58 -1.28
N ARG A 215 12.41 -21.19 -1.47
CA ARG A 215 11.11 -20.56 -1.38
C ARG A 215 10.17 -21.45 -0.57
N VAL A 216 9.33 -20.84 0.26
CA VAL A 216 8.28 -21.55 1.01
C VAL A 216 7.14 -21.94 0.07
N THR A 217 6.78 -23.22 0.04
CA THR A 217 5.67 -23.75 -0.76
C THR A 217 4.34 -23.74 0.01
N ALA A 218 3.21 -23.98 -0.68
CA ALA A 218 1.88 -23.95 -0.06
C ALA A 218 1.68 -25.06 0.99
N ASP A 219 2.35 -26.19 0.81
CA ASP A 219 2.46 -27.32 1.74
C ASP A 219 3.53 -27.11 2.82
N LYS A 220 4.05 -25.89 2.98
CA LYS A 220 4.99 -25.49 4.04
C LYS A 220 6.32 -26.26 4.01
N GLN A 221 6.84 -26.50 2.82
CA GLN A 221 8.19 -27.01 2.62
C GLN A 221 9.10 -25.92 2.02
N LEU A 222 10.41 -26.10 2.14
CA LEU A 222 11.39 -25.33 1.37
C LEU A 222 11.54 -25.96 0.00
N GLN A 223 11.47 -25.16 -1.06
CA GLN A 223 11.80 -25.55 -2.42
C GLN A 223 13.05 -24.80 -2.88
N LEU A 224 14.02 -25.50 -3.45
CA LEU A 224 15.26 -24.92 -3.94
C LEU A 224 14.99 -23.94 -5.09
N VAL A 225 15.52 -22.72 -4.98
CA VAL A 225 15.59 -21.73 -6.05
C VAL A 225 16.94 -21.87 -6.74
N ARG A 226 16.94 -22.50 -7.92
CA ARG A 226 18.16 -22.74 -8.68
C ARG A 226 18.72 -21.43 -9.25
N GLY A 227 20.03 -21.22 -9.08
CA GLY A 227 20.71 -19.97 -9.43
C GLY A 227 20.95 -19.75 -10.93
N ASP A 228 20.76 -20.79 -11.74
CA ASP A 228 20.90 -20.79 -13.20
C ASP A 228 19.58 -20.48 -13.93
N ARG A 229 18.49 -20.20 -13.20
CA ARG A 229 17.23 -19.78 -13.81
C ARG A 229 17.40 -18.49 -14.59
N GLN A 230 16.85 -18.50 -15.79
CA GLN A 230 16.76 -17.34 -16.67
C GLN A 230 15.36 -17.23 -17.26
N ALA A 231 14.98 -16.00 -17.62
CA ALA A 231 13.81 -15.71 -18.42
C ALA A 231 14.25 -14.91 -19.64
N PHE A 232 14.04 -15.44 -20.84
CA PHE A 232 14.37 -14.75 -22.09
C PHE A 232 15.80 -14.17 -22.12
N GLY A 233 16.78 -14.96 -21.68
CA GLY A 233 18.20 -14.60 -21.58
C GLY A 233 18.60 -13.78 -20.34
N LEU A 234 17.64 -13.25 -19.57
CA LEU A 234 17.89 -12.49 -18.36
C LEU A 234 18.10 -13.41 -17.15
N HIS A 235 19.21 -13.21 -16.43
CA HIS A 235 19.53 -13.93 -15.20
C HIS A 235 19.51 -12.99 -13.99
N GLY A 236 19.10 -13.51 -12.82
CA GLY A 236 19.11 -12.77 -11.56
C GLY A 236 20.53 -12.59 -11.00
N ARG A 237 20.94 -11.34 -10.75
CA ARG A 237 22.26 -11.01 -10.20
C ARG A 237 22.30 -11.02 -8.69
N SER A 238 21.19 -10.68 -8.05
CA SER A 238 21.02 -10.72 -6.60
C SER A 238 20.13 -11.90 -6.17
N ALA A 239 20.13 -12.22 -4.86
CA ALA A 239 19.25 -13.23 -4.31
C ALA A 239 17.78 -12.89 -4.57
N GLU A 240 17.41 -11.62 -4.39
CA GLU A 240 16.06 -11.12 -4.57
C GLU A 240 15.60 -11.23 -6.03
N GLN A 241 16.48 -10.94 -7.00
CA GLN A 241 16.17 -11.09 -8.43
C GLN A 241 16.01 -12.56 -8.83
N ARG A 242 16.82 -13.46 -8.27
CA ARG A 242 16.71 -14.91 -8.54
C ARG A 242 15.40 -15.48 -7.99
N ILE A 243 15.03 -15.08 -6.77
CA ILE A 243 13.73 -15.41 -6.17
C ILE A 243 12.60 -14.79 -7.01
N ALA A 244 12.73 -13.54 -7.45
CA ALA A 244 11.74 -12.90 -8.31
C ALA A 244 11.54 -13.67 -9.62
N LEU A 245 12.63 -14.11 -10.29
CA LEU A 245 12.53 -14.95 -11.48
C LEU A 245 11.86 -16.29 -11.19
N ASP A 246 12.16 -16.93 -10.06
CA ASP A 246 11.48 -18.17 -9.64
C ASP A 246 9.97 -17.97 -9.53
N LEU A 247 9.53 -16.89 -8.87
CA LEU A 247 8.13 -16.53 -8.70
C LEU A 247 7.44 -16.16 -10.03
N LEU A 248 8.13 -15.43 -10.91
CA LEU A 248 7.62 -15.02 -12.21
C LEU A 248 7.48 -16.19 -13.19
N LEU A 249 8.33 -17.21 -13.07
CA LEU A 249 8.34 -18.38 -13.94
C LEU A 249 7.46 -19.53 -13.43
N ASP A 250 6.96 -19.44 -12.20
CA ASP A 250 5.99 -20.36 -11.60
C ASP A 250 4.57 -20.00 -12.05
N ASP A 251 3.95 -20.89 -12.83
CA ASP A 251 2.64 -20.67 -13.45
C ASP A 251 1.47 -20.89 -12.46
N SER A 252 1.73 -21.45 -11.27
CA SER A 252 0.69 -21.56 -10.24
C SER A 252 0.40 -20.24 -9.54
N ILE A 253 1.24 -19.21 -9.73
CA ILE A 253 1.12 -17.92 -9.05
C ILE A 253 0.44 -16.90 -9.99
N GLY A 254 -0.82 -16.60 -9.71
CA GLY A 254 -1.63 -15.70 -10.53
C GLY A 254 -1.30 -14.21 -10.37
N ILE A 255 -0.82 -13.79 -9.18
CA ILE A 255 -0.53 -12.41 -8.84
C ILE A 255 0.88 -12.31 -8.26
N VAL A 256 1.76 -11.57 -8.92
CA VAL A 256 3.12 -11.31 -8.41
C VAL A 256 3.28 -9.82 -8.18
N SER A 257 3.71 -9.42 -6.99
CA SER A 257 4.05 -8.05 -6.65
C SER A 257 5.57 -7.91 -6.52
N MET A 258 6.16 -7.01 -7.29
CA MET A 258 7.59 -6.69 -7.22
C MET A 258 7.76 -5.24 -6.75
N GLY A 259 8.16 -5.08 -5.49
CA GLY A 259 8.55 -3.79 -4.91
C GLY A 259 10.05 -3.52 -5.11
N GLY A 260 10.48 -2.29 -4.94
CA GLY A 260 11.90 -1.93 -4.86
C GLY A 260 12.21 -0.59 -5.49
N ARG A 261 13.41 -0.06 -5.22
CA ARG A 261 13.84 1.25 -5.74
C ARG A 261 13.97 1.26 -7.26
N ALA A 262 13.98 2.43 -7.88
CA ALA A 262 14.28 2.55 -9.30
C ALA A 262 15.69 2.00 -9.63
N GLY A 263 15.78 1.22 -10.72
CA GLY A 263 17.04 0.59 -11.14
C GLY A 263 17.37 -0.77 -10.53
N THR A 264 16.44 -1.36 -9.77
CA THR A 264 16.58 -2.74 -9.24
C THR A 264 16.19 -3.83 -10.25
N GLY A 265 15.75 -3.46 -11.45
CA GLY A 265 15.46 -4.39 -12.56
C GLY A 265 14.02 -4.91 -12.65
N LYS A 266 13.08 -4.38 -11.84
CA LYS A 266 11.66 -4.82 -11.80
C LYS A 266 11.00 -4.96 -13.18
N SER A 267 11.03 -3.90 -13.99
CA SER A 267 10.37 -3.88 -15.30
C SER A 267 11.05 -4.84 -16.28
N ALA A 268 12.38 -4.93 -16.26
CA ALA A 268 13.14 -5.89 -17.08
C ALA A 268 12.78 -7.34 -16.73
N LEU A 269 12.75 -7.68 -15.43
CA LEU A 269 12.35 -9.02 -14.95
C LEU A 269 10.92 -9.37 -15.39
N ALA A 270 9.97 -8.45 -15.21
CA ALA A 270 8.58 -8.66 -15.60
C ALA A 270 8.43 -8.86 -17.12
N LEU A 271 9.11 -8.03 -17.92
CA LEU A 271 9.06 -8.08 -19.39
C LEU A 271 9.67 -9.37 -19.92
N CYS A 272 10.87 -9.73 -19.45
CA CYS A 272 11.52 -10.97 -19.85
C CYS A 272 10.71 -12.21 -19.45
N ALA A 273 10.14 -12.25 -18.25
CA ALA A 273 9.25 -13.35 -17.84
C ALA A 273 7.97 -13.40 -18.70
N GLY A 274 7.41 -12.24 -19.05
CA GLY A 274 6.25 -12.16 -19.94
C GLY A 274 6.56 -12.68 -21.35
N LEU A 275 7.69 -12.26 -21.93
CA LEU A 275 8.14 -12.72 -23.23
C LEU A 275 8.49 -14.21 -23.25
N GLU A 276 9.16 -14.72 -22.21
CA GLU A 276 9.38 -16.16 -22.01
C GLU A 276 8.03 -16.92 -22.02
N ALA A 277 7.03 -16.41 -21.31
CA ALA A 277 5.71 -17.04 -21.24
C ALA A 277 4.94 -16.99 -22.57
N VAL A 278 5.17 -15.98 -23.41
CA VAL A 278 4.47 -15.80 -24.70
C VAL A 278 5.19 -16.49 -25.86
N MET A 279 6.50 -16.30 -25.98
CA MET A 279 7.30 -16.74 -27.14
C MET A 279 7.83 -18.15 -26.96
N GLU A 280 8.46 -18.44 -25.82
CA GLU A 280 9.14 -19.71 -25.56
C GLU A 280 8.15 -20.77 -25.06
N LYS A 281 7.38 -20.46 -24.01
CA LYS A 281 6.43 -21.40 -23.39
C LYS A 281 5.05 -21.43 -24.03
N ARG A 282 4.67 -20.37 -24.76
CA ARG A 282 3.34 -20.20 -25.42
C ARG A 282 2.16 -20.38 -24.45
N LEU A 283 2.33 -19.98 -23.19
CA LEU A 283 1.30 -20.03 -22.15
C LEU A 283 0.29 -18.89 -22.29
N HIS A 284 0.76 -17.74 -22.78
CA HIS A 284 -0.06 -16.55 -22.99
C HIS A 284 0.05 -16.11 -24.46
N LYS A 285 -0.99 -15.45 -24.97
CA LYS A 285 -1.03 -14.94 -26.34
C LYS A 285 -0.22 -13.66 -26.52
N LYS A 286 -0.16 -12.83 -25.47
CA LYS A 286 0.53 -11.53 -25.47
C LYS A 286 0.86 -11.04 -24.06
N VAL A 287 1.79 -10.10 -23.99
CA VAL A 287 2.06 -9.28 -22.81
C VAL A 287 1.27 -7.98 -22.92
N VAL A 288 0.48 -7.65 -21.89
CA VAL A 288 -0.30 -6.41 -21.83
C VAL A 288 0.21 -5.56 -20.70
N ILE A 289 0.68 -4.36 -20.99
CA ILE A 289 1.30 -3.46 -20.03
C ILE A 289 0.36 -2.28 -19.78
N PHE A 290 -0.07 -2.11 -18.55
CA PHE A 290 -0.80 -0.93 -18.11
C PHE A 290 0.13 0.00 -17.35
N ARG A 291 0.12 1.27 -17.73
CA ARG A 291 0.85 2.32 -17.02
C ARG A 291 -0.10 3.48 -16.69
N PRO A 292 -0.03 4.05 -15.47
CA PRO A 292 -0.78 5.27 -15.17
C PRO A 292 -0.23 6.45 -15.97
N LEU A 293 -1.14 7.28 -16.47
CA LEU A 293 -0.79 8.52 -17.15
C LEU A 293 -0.60 9.62 -16.09
N TYR A 294 0.66 9.93 -15.78
CA TYR A 294 0.99 11.13 -15.02
C TYR A 294 1.70 12.12 -15.94
N PRO A 295 1.21 13.36 -16.04
CA PRO A 295 1.96 14.39 -16.73
C PRO A 295 3.20 14.76 -15.92
N VAL A 296 4.38 14.51 -16.49
CA VAL A 296 5.64 14.99 -15.92
C VAL A 296 5.77 16.47 -16.25
N GLY A 297 6.00 17.32 -15.23
CA GLY A 297 6.31 18.75 -15.44
C GLY A 297 5.11 19.69 -15.54
N GLY A 298 3.94 19.35 -14.97
CA GLY A 298 2.82 20.28 -14.85
C GLY A 298 2.05 20.55 -16.15
N GLN A 299 2.34 19.82 -17.23
CA GLN A 299 1.54 19.87 -18.45
C GLN A 299 0.27 19.03 -18.28
N GLU A 300 -0.89 19.63 -18.01
CA GLU A 300 -2.14 18.88 -18.10
C GLU A 300 -2.24 18.21 -19.49
N LEU A 301 -2.32 16.87 -19.51
CA LEU A 301 -2.33 16.06 -20.73
C LEU A 301 -3.56 16.29 -21.62
N GLY A 302 -4.45 17.21 -21.23
CA GLY A 302 -5.72 17.51 -21.88
C GLY A 302 -5.60 17.94 -23.34
N TYR A 303 -4.40 18.19 -23.87
CA TYR A 303 -4.19 18.71 -25.22
C TYR A 303 -3.00 18.11 -25.98
N LEU A 304 -2.68 16.82 -25.82
CA LEU A 304 -1.93 16.15 -26.89
C LEU A 304 -2.90 15.85 -28.04
N PRO A 305 -2.77 16.50 -29.22
CA PRO A 305 -3.53 16.10 -30.40
C PRO A 305 -3.02 14.74 -30.89
N GLY A 306 -3.92 13.84 -31.27
CA GLY A 306 -3.56 12.52 -31.80
C GLY A 306 -4.42 11.38 -31.28
N SER A 307 -4.27 10.21 -31.90
CA SER A 307 -4.87 8.96 -31.44
C SER A 307 -4.32 8.53 -30.08
N GLU A 308 -5.04 7.65 -29.36
CA GLU A 308 -4.56 7.13 -28.07
C GLU A 308 -3.19 6.43 -28.21
N GLY A 309 -2.92 5.78 -29.35
CA GLY A 309 -1.62 5.18 -29.65
C GLY A 309 -0.49 6.21 -29.79
N GLU A 310 -0.74 7.34 -30.44
CA GLU A 310 0.23 8.45 -30.56
C GLU A 310 0.53 9.07 -29.20
N LYS A 311 -0.49 9.16 -28.33
CA LYS A 311 -0.31 9.60 -26.94
C LYS A 311 0.54 8.61 -26.15
N MET A 312 0.38 7.30 -26.36
CA MET A 312 1.18 6.29 -25.64
C MET A 312 2.59 6.12 -26.22
N SER A 313 2.92 6.69 -27.37
CA SER A 313 4.19 6.47 -28.08
C SER A 313 5.44 6.68 -27.20
N PRO A 314 5.57 7.75 -26.39
CA PRO A 314 6.74 7.92 -25.53
C PRO A 314 6.85 6.85 -24.43
N TRP A 315 5.72 6.38 -23.91
CA TRP A 315 5.68 5.35 -22.88
C TRP A 315 5.93 3.95 -23.45
N ALA A 316 5.40 3.66 -24.63
CA ALA A 316 5.69 2.45 -25.37
C ALA A 316 7.18 2.39 -25.72
N GLN A 317 7.79 3.52 -26.10
CA GLN A 317 9.22 3.60 -26.37
C GLN A 317 10.06 3.18 -25.17
N ALA A 318 9.74 3.62 -23.95
CA ALA A 318 10.48 3.22 -22.74
C ALA A 318 10.45 1.70 -22.47
N VAL A 319 9.35 1.01 -22.84
CA VAL A 319 9.27 -0.45 -22.78
C VAL A 319 10.23 -1.09 -23.78
N PHE A 320 10.23 -0.60 -25.02
CA PHE A 320 11.12 -1.11 -26.07
C PHE A 320 12.59 -0.76 -25.82
N ASP A 321 12.89 0.40 -25.21
CA ASP A 321 14.25 0.77 -24.78
C ASP A 321 14.77 -0.21 -23.72
N THR A 322 13.91 -0.62 -22.78
CA THR A 322 14.26 -1.64 -21.77
C THR A 322 14.56 -2.98 -22.44
N LEU A 323 13.79 -3.37 -23.45
CA LEU A 323 14.05 -4.58 -24.23
C LEU A 323 15.32 -4.47 -25.08
N GLY A 324 15.59 -3.31 -25.67
CA GLY A 324 16.80 -3.00 -26.45
C GLY A 324 18.11 -3.26 -25.71
N ALA A 325 18.10 -3.15 -24.38
CA ALA A 325 19.25 -3.46 -23.55
C ALA A 325 19.45 -4.98 -23.30
N LEU A 326 18.44 -5.80 -23.60
CA LEU A 326 18.38 -7.21 -23.18
C LEU A 326 18.37 -8.17 -24.37
N VAL A 327 17.78 -7.76 -25.50
CA VAL A 327 17.59 -8.62 -26.67
C VAL A 327 18.08 -7.93 -27.94
N SER A 328 18.30 -8.71 -29.01
CA SER A 328 18.73 -8.15 -30.30
C SER A 328 17.59 -7.38 -30.99
N GLN A 329 17.96 -6.45 -31.87
CA GLN A 329 16.98 -5.67 -32.64
C GLN A 329 16.00 -6.55 -33.43
N ALA A 330 16.47 -7.67 -33.99
CA ALA A 330 15.62 -8.61 -34.73
C ALA A 330 14.49 -9.20 -33.87
N VAL A 331 14.74 -9.45 -32.58
CA VAL A 331 13.72 -9.93 -31.64
C VAL A 331 12.70 -8.84 -31.35
N ILE A 332 13.15 -7.59 -31.22
CA ILE A 332 12.26 -6.44 -31.00
C ILE A 332 11.33 -6.24 -32.19
N ASP A 333 11.89 -6.27 -33.40
CA ASP A 333 11.13 -6.15 -34.64
C ASP A 333 10.08 -7.27 -34.73
N GLU A 334 10.45 -8.53 -34.40
CA GLU A 334 9.51 -9.65 -34.33
C GLU A 334 8.38 -9.41 -33.32
N VAL A 335 8.71 -8.94 -32.11
CA VAL A 335 7.74 -8.66 -31.04
C VAL A 335 6.73 -7.60 -31.48
N ILE A 336 7.20 -6.57 -32.18
CA ILE A 336 6.37 -5.48 -32.72
C ILE A 336 5.49 -5.98 -33.86
N ASP A 337 6.09 -6.63 -34.87
CA ASP A 337 5.40 -7.10 -36.07
C ASP A 337 4.27 -8.08 -35.75
N ARG A 338 4.49 -8.93 -34.75
CA ARG A 338 3.51 -9.92 -34.27
C ARG A 338 2.53 -9.34 -33.25
N GLY A 339 2.72 -8.11 -32.79
CA GLY A 339 1.89 -7.47 -31.77
C GLY A 339 1.88 -8.22 -30.43
N LEU A 340 3.02 -8.78 -30.03
CA LEU A 340 3.13 -9.61 -28.83
C LEU A 340 3.15 -8.79 -27.54
N ILE A 341 3.48 -7.50 -27.62
CA ILE A 341 3.43 -6.54 -26.52
C ILE A 341 2.44 -5.44 -26.86
N GLU A 342 1.52 -5.17 -25.94
CA GLU A 342 0.57 -4.07 -26.04
C GLU A 342 0.71 -3.15 -24.82
N VAL A 343 0.95 -1.87 -25.05
CA VAL A 343 1.05 -0.86 -23.97
C VAL A 343 -0.21 -0.02 -23.98
N LEU A 344 -0.97 -0.04 -22.87
CA LEU A 344 -2.26 0.60 -22.74
C LEU A 344 -2.30 1.55 -21.53
N PRO A 345 -3.08 2.64 -21.60
CA PRO A 345 -3.36 3.44 -20.42
C PRO A 345 -4.26 2.65 -19.48
N LEU A 346 -4.08 2.85 -18.18
CA LEU A 346 -4.85 2.13 -17.16
C LEU A 346 -6.38 2.35 -17.27
N THR A 347 -6.83 3.47 -17.84
CA THR A 347 -8.26 3.78 -18.05
C THR A 347 -8.97 2.74 -18.91
N HIS A 348 -8.26 2.06 -19.80
CA HIS A 348 -8.81 1.07 -20.73
C HIS A 348 -9.19 -0.26 -20.09
N ILE A 349 -8.80 -0.51 -18.84
CA ILE A 349 -9.12 -1.77 -18.17
C ILE A 349 -10.60 -1.89 -17.78
N ARG A 350 -11.31 -0.77 -17.66
CA ARG A 350 -12.73 -0.76 -17.29
C ARG A 350 -13.57 -1.38 -18.40
N GLY A 351 -14.28 -2.45 -18.08
CA GLY A 351 -15.18 -3.14 -19.02
C GLY A 351 -14.50 -4.19 -19.90
N ARG A 352 -13.22 -4.48 -19.69
CA ARG A 352 -12.50 -5.58 -20.38
C ARG A 352 -12.30 -6.76 -19.44
N SER A 353 -12.28 -7.98 -19.97
CA SER A 353 -11.77 -9.16 -19.29
C SER A 353 -10.49 -9.60 -20.01
N LEU A 354 -9.40 -9.75 -19.27
CA LEU A 354 -8.09 -10.10 -19.83
C LEU A 354 -7.90 -11.61 -19.75
N HIS A 355 -8.02 -12.29 -20.88
CA HIS A 355 -7.84 -13.75 -21.00
C HIS A 355 -6.56 -14.09 -21.75
N ASP A 356 -5.95 -15.23 -21.41
CA ASP A 356 -4.73 -15.74 -22.04
C ASP A 356 -3.61 -14.69 -22.15
N SER A 357 -3.46 -13.81 -21.15
CA SER A 357 -2.58 -12.63 -21.23
C SER A 357 -1.65 -12.56 -20.02
N PHE A 358 -0.38 -12.21 -20.27
CA PHE A 358 0.57 -11.86 -19.23
C PHE A 358 0.46 -10.36 -18.96
N VAL A 359 -0.17 -9.98 -17.85
CA VAL A 359 -0.48 -8.58 -17.56
C VAL A 359 0.59 -7.98 -16.68
N ILE A 360 1.13 -6.81 -17.06
CA ILE A 360 2.05 -6.03 -16.23
C ILE A 360 1.35 -4.72 -15.87
N VAL A 361 1.27 -4.42 -14.59
CA VAL A 361 0.82 -3.12 -14.07
C VAL A 361 2.03 -2.40 -13.54
N ASP A 362 2.54 -1.46 -14.33
CA ASP A 362 3.76 -0.71 -13.99
C ASP A 362 3.43 0.55 -13.21
N GLU A 363 4.38 0.99 -12.38
CA GLU A 363 4.23 2.14 -11.47
C GLU A 363 3.01 2.03 -10.53
N ALA A 364 2.74 0.83 -10.00
CA ALA A 364 1.56 0.57 -9.18
C ALA A 364 1.54 1.34 -7.84
N GLN A 365 2.66 1.92 -7.40
CA GLN A 365 2.71 2.82 -6.23
C GLN A 365 1.83 4.06 -6.39
N SER A 366 1.58 4.46 -7.63
CA SER A 366 0.80 5.64 -7.96
C SER A 366 -0.69 5.33 -8.09
N LEU A 367 -1.12 4.11 -7.79
CA LEU A 367 -2.50 3.66 -7.92
C LEU A 367 -3.19 3.54 -6.57
N GLU A 368 -4.41 4.07 -6.48
CA GLU A 368 -5.29 3.86 -5.34
C GLU A 368 -5.77 2.40 -5.27
N ARG A 369 -6.12 1.93 -4.06
CA ARG A 369 -6.59 0.56 -3.84
C ARG A 369 -7.79 0.20 -4.71
N GLY A 370 -8.76 1.10 -4.85
CA GLY A 370 -9.96 0.85 -5.68
C GLY A 370 -9.62 0.63 -7.17
N VAL A 371 -8.59 1.31 -7.67
CA VAL A 371 -8.11 1.14 -9.04
C VAL A 371 -7.38 -0.20 -9.19
N LEU A 372 -6.50 -0.55 -8.25
CA LEU A 372 -5.84 -1.86 -8.24
C LEU A 372 -6.85 -3.01 -8.18
N LEU A 373 -7.89 -2.90 -7.35
CA LEU A 373 -8.98 -3.89 -7.32
C LEU A 373 -9.72 -3.98 -8.66
N THR A 374 -9.92 -2.84 -9.33
CA THR A 374 -10.52 -2.83 -10.68
C THR A 374 -9.62 -3.57 -11.68
N VAL A 375 -8.29 -3.49 -11.56
CA VAL A 375 -7.37 -4.23 -12.42
C VAL A 375 -7.40 -5.73 -12.11
N LEU A 376 -7.19 -6.09 -10.84
CA LEU A 376 -7.09 -7.47 -10.39
C LEU A 376 -8.38 -8.27 -10.65
N SER A 377 -9.55 -7.63 -10.51
CA SER A 377 -10.85 -8.27 -10.78
C SER A 377 -11.14 -8.53 -12.27
N ARG A 378 -10.29 -8.05 -13.19
CA ARG A 378 -10.43 -8.28 -14.64
C ARG A 378 -9.49 -9.34 -15.19
N ILE A 379 -8.62 -9.90 -14.36
CA ILE A 379 -7.74 -11.00 -14.74
C ILE A 379 -8.60 -12.26 -14.89
N GLY A 380 -8.78 -12.68 -16.14
CA GLY A 380 -9.58 -13.84 -16.53
C GLY A 380 -8.77 -15.13 -16.55
N GLN A 381 -9.41 -16.20 -17.01
CA GLN A 381 -8.76 -17.51 -17.18
C GLN A 381 -7.55 -17.43 -18.11
N GLY A 382 -6.53 -18.23 -17.80
CA GLY A 382 -5.29 -18.31 -18.57
C GLY A 382 -4.42 -17.06 -18.47
N SER A 383 -4.74 -16.13 -17.58
CA SER A 383 -3.97 -14.88 -17.39
C SER A 383 -3.34 -14.83 -16.02
N ARG A 384 -2.26 -14.06 -15.93
CA ARG A 384 -1.62 -13.66 -14.67
C ARG A 384 -1.30 -12.19 -14.68
N VAL A 385 -1.04 -11.63 -13.51
CA VAL A 385 -0.70 -10.22 -13.34
C VAL A 385 0.56 -10.03 -12.51
N VAL A 386 1.43 -9.14 -12.98
CA VAL A 386 2.64 -8.71 -12.31
C VAL A 386 2.52 -7.22 -12.03
N MET A 387 2.59 -6.82 -10.77
CA MET A 387 2.57 -5.42 -10.35
C MET A 387 3.97 -4.99 -9.96
N THR A 388 4.53 -4.00 -10.66
CA THR A 388 5.81 -3.39 -10.31
C THR A 388 5.56 -2.06 -9.60
N HIS A 389 6.29 -1.83 -8.50
CA HIS A 389 6.13 -0.61 -7.73
C HIS A 389 7.39 -0.16 -7.00
N ASP A 390 7.45 1.13 -6.69
CA ASP A 390 8.43 1.74 -5.81
C ASP A 390 7.74 2.62 -4.77
N VAL A 391 7.54 2.07 -3.56
CA VAL A 391 6.86 2.79 -2.46
C VAL A 391 7.62 4.05 -2.03
N ALA A 392 8.93 4.13 -2.28
CA ALA A 392 9.73 5.32 -1.97
C ALA A 392 9.51 6.47 -2.98
N GLN A 393 9.17 6.15 -4.24
CA GLN A 393 8.87 7.11 -5.32
C GLN A 393 7.37 7.41 -5.42
N ARG A 394 6.76 7.78 -4.30
CA ARG A 394 5.36 8.23 -4.29
C ARG A 394 5.27 9.68 -4.73
N ASP A 395 5.14 9.88 -6.04
CA ASP A 395 4.98 11.21 -6.65
C ASP A 395 3.59 11.82 -6.40
N ASN A 396 2.59 10.99 -6.07
CA ASN A 396 1.21 11.43 -5.89
C ASN A 396 0.86 11.62 -4.40
N LEU A 397 0.71 12.88 -3.98
CA LEU A 397 0.27 13.29 -2.64
C LEU A 397 -1.16 12.83 -2.26
N ARG A 398 -1.93 12.25 -3.21
CA ARG A 398 -3.31 11.78 -3.01
C ARG A 398 -3.44 10.36 -2.45
N VAL A 399 -2.41 9.53 -2.57
CA VAL A 399 -2.43 8.16 -2.04
C VAL A 399 -1.89 8.19 -0.61
N GLY A 400 -2.70 7.79 0.36
CA GLY A 400 -2.28 7.73 1.76
C GLY A 400 -1.04 6.83 1.93
N ARG A 401 -0.18 7.13 2.90
CA ARG A 401 1.07 6.38 3.17
C ARG A 401 0.87 4.86 3.35
N HIS A 402 -0.35 4.40 3.64
CA HIS A 402 -0.72 3.00 3.88
C HIS A 402 -1.89 2.53 3.00
N ASP A 403 -2.11 3.21 1.87
CA ASP A 403 -3.11 2.85 0.85
C ASP A 403 -2.43 2.41 -0.46
N GLY A 404 -3.23 1.89 -1.40
CA GLY A 404 -2.76 1.45 -2.71
C GLY A 404 -2.11 0.07 -2.68
N VAL A 405 -0.94 -0.06 -3.30
CA VAL A 405 -0.26 -1.34 -3.50
C VAL A 405 0.17 -2.01 -2.18
N VAL A 406 0.55 -1.24 -1.16
CA VAL A 406 0.96 -1.77 0.15
C VAL A 406 -0.20 -2.51 0.82
N ALA A 407 -1.40 -1.94 0.78
CA ALA A 407 -2.59 -2.56 1.34
C ALA A 407 -2.96 -3.86 0.61
N VAL A 408 -2.77 -3.91 -0.71
CA VAL A 408 -2.98 -5.13 -1.51
C VAL A 408 -1.98 -6.22 -1.11
N VAL A 409 -0.70 -5.88 -0.97
CA VAL A 409 0.35 -6.82 -0.57
C VAL A 409 0.05 -7.46 0.78
N GLU A 410 -0.29 -6.64 1.78
CA GLU A 410 -0.60 -7.12 3.13
C GLU A 410 -1.91 -7.94 3.17
N THR A 411 -2.91 -7.55 2.39
CA THR A 411 -4.19 -8.29 2.32
C THR A 411 -4.02 -9.67 1.68
N LEU A 412 -3.17 -9.78 0.65
CA LEU A 412 -2.97 -11.02 -0.10
C LEU A 412 -1.83 -11.89 0.45
N LYS A 413 -1.04 -11.38 1.39
CA LYS A 413 0.06 -12.08 2.06
C LYS A 413 -0.39 -13.46 2.56
N GLY A 414 0.34 -14.49 2.17
CA GLY A 414 0.06 -15.87 2.58
C GLY A 414 -0.96 -16.61 1.70
N HIS A 415 -1.54 -15.97 0.68
CA HIS A 415 -2.42 -16.65 -0.27
C HIS A 415 -1.62 -17.41 -1.35
N PRO A 416 -1.93 -18.68 -1.68
CA PRO A 416 -1.15 -19.48 -2.66
C PRO A 416 -1.15 -18.99 -4.11
N LEU A 417 -2.00 -18.02 -4.45
CA LEU A 417 -2.01 -17.37 -5.77
C LEU A 417 -1.24 -16.04 -5.78
N PHE A 418 -0.70 -15.62 -4.64
CA PHE A 418 -0.07 -14.33 -4.48
C PHE A 418 1.36 -14.47 -3.97
N ALA A 419 2.31 -13.84 -4.65
CA ALA A 419 3.66 -13.69 -4.16
C ALA A 419 4.07 -12.22 -4.15
N HIS A 420 4.91 -11.86 -3.18
CA HIS A 420 5.53 -10.54 -3.10
C HIS A 420 7.03 -10.70 -2.93
N VAL A 421 7.80 -9.82 -3.57
CA VAL A 421 9.23 -9.67 -3.37
C VAL A 421 9.63 -8.20 -3.49
N THR A 422 10.47 -7.73 -2.57
CA THR A 422 11.05 -6.38 -2.60
C THR A 422 12.52 -6.47 -2.98
N LEU A 423 12.89 -5.82 -4.09
CA LEU A 423 14.26 -5.70 -4.57
C LEU A 423 14.92 -4.48 -3.92
N THR A 424 15.90 -4.71 -3.05
CA THR A 424 16.60 -3.66 -2.30
C THR A 424 17.87 -3.18 -3.01
N ARG A 425 18.58 -4.10 -3.68
CA ARG A 425 19.87 -3.82 -4.31
C ARG A 425 19.71 -3.20 -5.69
N SER A 426 20.23 -1.98 -5.86
CA SER A 426 20.27 -1.30 -7.16
C SER A 426 21.38 -1.89 -8.02
N GLU A 427 21.07 -2.20 -9.27
CA GLU A 427 22.03 -2.70 -10.27
C GLU A 427 22.43 -1.59 -11.26
N ARG A 428 22.20 -0.33 -10.87
CA ARG A 428 22.57 0.84 -11.67
C ARG A 428 24.08 0.96 -11.82
N SER A 429 24.51 1.65 -12.88
CA SER A 429 25.92 1.98 -13.07
C SER A 429 26.48 2.71 -11.85
N PRO A 430 27.79 2.58 -11.56
CA PRO A 430 28.43 3.30 -10.45
C PRO A 430 28.15 4.81 -10.46
N ILE A 431 27.98 5.41 -11.66
CA ILE A 431 27.64 6.82 -11.84
C ILE A 431 26.23 7.12 -11.31
N ALA A 432 25.23 6.32 -11.69
CA ALA A 432 23.86 6.54 -11.26
C ALA A 432 23.66 6.21 -9.76
N ALA A 433 24.43 5.27 -9.21
CA ALA A 433 24.49 5.03 -7.77
C ALA A 433 25.03 6.26 -7.01
N LEU A 434 26.18 6.81 -7.46
CA LEU A 434 26.78 8.02 -6.89
C LEU A 434 25.83 9.21 -6.91
N VAL A 435 25.17 9.46 -8.05
CA VAL A 435 24.23 10.59 -8.18
C VAL A 435 23.04 10.44 -7.24
N THR A 436 22.49 9.22 -7.11
CA THR A 436 21.38 8.94 -6.19
C THR A 436 21.82 9.19 -4.74
N GLU A 437 22.99 8.67 -4.36
CA GLU A 437 23.55 8.85 -3.01
C GLU A 437 23.83 10.32 -2.67
N MET A 438 24.40 11.09 -3.62
CA MET A 438 24.77 12.49 -3.41
C MET A 438 23.56 13.45 -3.43
N LEU A 439 22.49 13.12 -4.18
CA LEU A 439 21.34 14.01 -4.36
C LEU A 439 20.15 13.65 -3.46
N GLU A 440 19.95 12.38 -3.09
CA GLU A 440 18.85 11.97 -2.20
C GLU A 440 19.23 12.02 -0.71
N GLY A 441 20.52 12.16 -0.39
CA GLY A 441 21.06 12.32 0.97
C GLY A 441 20.99 11.06 1.86
N PRO A 442 21.82 10.95 2.91
CA PRO A 442 21.71 9.85 3.87
C PRO A 442 20.47 10.08 4.73
N GLN A 443 19.46 9.22 4.58
CA GLN A 443 18.24 9.28 5.41
C GLN A 443 18.54 8.71 6.80
N ALA A 444 18.29 9.53 7.83
CA ALA A 444 18.40 9.20 9.26
C ALA A 444 17.19 8.41 9.76
#